data_AF-A0A258QKG2-F1
#
_entry.id   AF-A0A258QKG2-F1
#
_cell.length_a   1.000
_cell.length_b   1.000
_cell.length_c   1.000
_cell.angle_alpha   90.00
_cell.angle_beta   90.00
_cell.angle_gamma   90.00
#
_symmetry.space_group_name_H-M   'P 1'
#
loop_
_entity.id
_entity.type
_entity.pdbx_description
1 polymer ?
#
loop_
_entity_poly.entity_id
_entity_poly.type
_entity_poly.pdbx_seq_one_letter_code
_entity_poly.pdbx_strand_id
1 'polypeptide(L)'
;WTQNGAATSQFENHLRAILGWPLGSTTGKGHSAMLNLIGQIPPRRPILALPGVHLHDYGKEARAGRKLGHINIVADTLNACRVHTAELERVIAAP
;
A
#
# COMPACT_ATOMS: atom_id res chain seq x y z
N TRP A 1 -6.73 3.22 6.24
CA TRP A 1 -7.18 1.85 5.89
C TRP A 1 -6.68 1.53 4.49
N THR A 2 -5.75 0.59 4.39
CA THR A 2 -5.26 0.07 3.12
C THR A 2 -5.29 -1.47 3.16
N GLN A 3 -5.05 -2.16 2.05
CA GLN A 3 -5.13 -3.63 1.95
C GLN A 3 -4.34 -4.34 3.05
N ASN A 4 -3.17 -3.82 3.41
CA ASN A 4 -2.27 -4.45 4.39
C ASN A 4 -2.43 -3.90 5.82
N GLY A 5 -3.05 -2.73 5.99
CA GLY A 5 -3.05 -2.00 7.27
C GLY A 5 -4.12 -2.46 8.28
N ALA A 6 -4.81 -3.56 7.99
CA ALA A 6 -6.04 -3.98 8.64
C ALA A 6 -6.08 -5.49 8.87
N ALA A 7 -6.77 -5.93 9.92
CA ALA A 7 -7.08 -7.35 10.14
C ALA A 7 -7.78 -7.94 8.91
N THR A 8 -8.83 -7.27 8.43
CA THR A 8 -9.60 -7.63 7.23
C THR A 8 -9.57 -6.48 6.23
N SER A 9 -9.24 -6.72 4.97
CA SER A 9 -9.18 -5.63 3.97
C SER A 9 -10.59 -5.14 3.59
N GLN A 10 -10.69 -3.90 3.08
CA GLN A 10 -11.96 -3.38 2.56
C GLN A 10 -12.54 -4.26 1.43
N PHE A 11 -11.69 -4.92 0.64
CA PHE A 11 -12.12 -5.79 -0.46
C PHE A 11 -12.74 -7.08 0.06
N GLU A 12 -12.11 -7.71 1.06
CA GLU A 12 -12.65 -8.90 1.69
C GLU A 12 -13.94 -8.57 2.44
N ASN A 13 -13.99 -7.48 3.21
CA ASN A 13 -15.19 -7.08 3.92
C ASN A 13 -16.33 -6.68 2.98
N HIS A 14 -16.03 -6.11 1.80
CA HIS A 14 -17.04 -5.90 0.77
C HIS A 14 -17.64 -7.23 0.29
N LEU A 15 -16.80 -8.23 -0.02
CA LEU A 15 -17.28 -9.56 -0.42
C LEU A 15 -18.12 -10.22 0.69
N ARG A 16 -17.64 -10.17 1.94
CA ARG A 16 -18.37 -10.74 3.09
C ARG A 16 -19.75 -10.10 3.25
N ALA A 17 -19.83 -8.77 3.11
CA ALA A 17 -21.08 -8.05 3.19
C ALA A 17 -22.08 -8.47 2.09
N ILE A 18 -21.66 -8.52 0.82
CA ILE A 18 -22.56 -8.86 -0.28
C ILE A 18 -22.95 -10.35 -0.32
N LEU A 19 -22.13 -11.22 0.29
CA LEU A 19 -22.40 -12.66 0.41
C LEU A 19 -23.19 -13.01 1.68
N GLY A 20 -23.49 -12.04 2.55
CA GLY A 20 -24.17 -12.29 3.82
C GLY A 20 -23.33 -13.05 4.84
N TRP A 21 -22.00 -13.04 4.70
CA TRP A 21 -21.08 -13.66 5.66
C TRP A 21 -20.81 -12.73 6.84
N PRO A 22 -20.40 -13.26 8.01
CA PRO A 22 -19.99 -12.43 9.15
C PRO A 22 -18.90 -11.45 8.73
N LEU A 23 -18.97 -10.17 9.09
CA LEU A 23 -17.92 -9.21 8.76
C LEU A 23 -16.62 -9.54 9.51
N GLY A 24 -15.49 -9.29 8.86
CA GLY A 24 -14.18 -9.41 9.48
C GLY A 24 -13.81 -8.14 10.26
N SER A 25 -12.97 -8.31 11.28
CA SER A 25 -12.53 -7.22 12.15
C SER A 25 -11.88 -6.08 11.36
N THR A 26 -12.24 -4.85 11.75
CA THR A 26 -11.62 -3.62 11.27
C THR A 26 -10.55 -3.09 12.25
N THR A 27 -9.86 -3.96 12.99
CA THR A 27 -8.70 -3.54 13.79
C THR A 27 -7.50 -3.25 12.88
N GLY A 28 -6.81 -2.14 13.12
CA GLY A 28 -5.58 -1.78 12.39
C GLY A 28 -4.39 -2.66 12.78
N LYS A 29 -3.52 -3.01 11.82
CA LYS A 29 -2.28 -3.77 12.04
C LYS A 29 -1.08 -2.84 12.28
N GLY A 30 -1.21 -1.91 13.23
CA GLY A 30 -0.24 -0.83 13.45
C GLY A 30 -0.55 0.44 12.67
N HIS A 31 0.49 1.18 12.28
CA HIS A 31 0.40 2.42 11.51
C HIS A 31 0.67 2.15 10.03
N SER A 32 -0.14 2.76 9.15
CA SER A 32 -0.03 2.53 7.72
C SER A 32 -0.05 3.82 6.90
N ALA A 33 0.76 3.86 5.85
CA ALA A 33 0.69 4.87 4.78
C ALA A 33 0.39 4.19 3.44
N MET A 34 -0.17 4.94 2.49
CA MET A 34 -0.43 4.46 1.13
C MET A 34 -0.07 5.54 0.12
N LEU A 35 0.75 5.17 -0.87
CA LEU A 35 1.20 6.05 -1.94
C LEU A 35 0.70 5.50 -3.27
N ASN A 36 0.09 6.36 -4.09
CA ASN A 36 -0.32 5.99 -5.44
C ASN A 36 0.86 6.07 -6.41
N LEU A 37 0.97 5.09 -7.31
CA LEU A 37 1.92 5.14 -8.42
C LEU A 37 1.21 5.69 -9.66
N ILE A 38 1.56 6.92 -10.04
CA ILE A 38 0.91 7.68 -11.12
C ILE A 38 1.89 7.90 -12.27
N GLY A 39 1.46 7.62 -13.50
CA GLY A 39 2.23 7.90 -14.70
C GLY A 39 3.28 6.83 -15.02
N GLN A 40 4.04 6.44 -14.01
CA GLN A 40 5.15 5.48 -14.09
C GLN A 40 5.26 4.64 -12.82
N ILE A 41 5.94 3.50 -12.91
CA ILE A 41 6.32 2.67 -11.77
C ILE A 41 7.85 2.72 -11.66
N PRO A 42 8.43 3.17 -10.54
CA PRO A 42 9.87 3.16 -10.34
C PRO A 42 10.44 1.74 -10.27
N PRO A 43 11.77 1.56 -10.32
CA PRO A 43 12.40 0.26 -10.17
C PRO A 43 11.91 -0.48 -8.92
N ARG A 44 11.41 -1.71 -9.11
CA ARG A 44 10.76 -2.47 -8.02
C ARG A 44 11.74 -2.87 -6.92
N ARG A 45 12.97 -3.22 -7.28
CA ARG A 45 13.95 -3.81 -6.36
C ARG A 45 14.30 -2.87 -5.19
N PRO A 46 14.62 -1.58 -5.41
CA PRO A 46 14.80 -0.62 -4.32
C PRO A 46 13.56 -0.46 -3.42
N ILE A 47 12.36 -0.43 -4.01
CA ILE A 47 11.09 -0.32 -3.26
C ILE A 47 10.88 -1.54 -2.36
N LEU A 48 11.03 -2.74 -2.91
CA LEU A 48 10.80 -4.01 -2.21
C LEU A 48 11.87 -4.33 -1.17
N ALA A 49 13.01 -3.63 -1.19
CA ALA A 49 14.05 -3.76 -0.18
C ALA A 49 13.69 -3.01 1.12
N LEU A 50 12.71 -2.10 1.10
CA LEU A 50 12.32 -1.32 2.27
C LEU A 50 11.43 -2.13 3.23
N PRO A 51 11.65 -2.01 4.55
CA PRO A 51 10.87 -2.74 5.54
C PRO A 51 9.41 -2.31 5.57
N GLY A 52 8.51 -3.29 5.68
CA GLY A 52 7.06 -3.04 5.81
C GLY A 52 6.39 -2.54 4.53
N VAL A 53 7.08 -2.57 3.39
CA VAL A 53 6.54 -2.15 2.09
C VAL A 53 5.81 -3.30 1.38
N HIS A 54 4.65 -2.99 0.81
CA HIS A 54 3.87 -3.90 -0.04
C HIS A 54 3.52 -3.19 -1.35
N LEU A 55 4.12 -3.63 -2.45
CA LEU A 55 3.83 -3.13 -3.79
C LEU A 55 2.59 -3.82 -4.36
N HIS A 56 1.60 -3.02 -4.79
CA HIS A 56 0.41 -3.46 -5.51
C HIS A 56 0.44 -2.89 -6.93
N ASP A 57 1.03 -3.65 -7.85
CA ASP A 57 1.05 -3.31 -9.27
C ASP A 57 -0.17 -3.87 -9.98
N TYR A 58 -0.84 -3.05 -10.79
CA TYR A 58 -2.03 -3.43 -11.53
C TYR A 58 -1.74 -4.03 -12.91
N GLY A 59 -0.47 -4.13 -13.34
CA GLY A 59 -0.09 -4.64 -14.66
C GLY A 59 -0.57 -3.75 -15.81
N LYS A 60 -0.77 -2.46 -15.54
CA LYS A 60 -1.27 -1.48 -16.51
C LYS A 60 -0.12 -0.85 -17.27
N GLU A 61 -0.30 -0.63 -18.57
CA GLU A 61 0.62 0.15 -19.37
C GLU A 61 0.74 1.60 -18.87
N ALA A 62 1.97 2.10 -18.80
CA ALA A 62 2.31 3.43 -18.32
C ALA A 62 1.81 4.53 -19.28
N ARG A 63 1.17 5.56 -18.72
CA ARG A 63 0.78 6.78 -19.44
C ARG A 63 0.58 7.92 -18.43
N ALA A 64 0.82 9.15 -18.83
CA ALA A 64 0.68 10.33 -17.99
C ALA A 64 -0.67 10.35 -17.23
N GLY A 65 -0.61 10.60 -15.92
CA GLY A 65 -1.80 10.67 -15.05
C GLY A 65 -2.50 9.34 -14.74
N ARG A 66 -2.08 8.20 -15.33
CA ARG A 66 -2.72 6.90 -15.03
C ARG A 66 -2.24 6.35 -13.71
N LYS A 67 -3.17 5.91 -12.87
CA LYS A 67 -2.86 5.10 -11.68
C LYS A 67 -2.49 3.68 -12.08
N LEU A 68 -1.20 3.36 -11.93
CA LEU A 68 -0.62 2.06 -12.28
C LEU A 68 -0.57 1.09 -11.11
N GLY A 69 -0.64 1.61 -9.89
CA GLY A 69 -0.60 0.80 -8.68
C GLY A 69 -0.67 1.65 -7.43
N HIS A 70 -0.32 1.03 -6.31
CA HIS A 70 -0.05 1.73 -5.06
C HIS A 70 0.97 0.94 -4.24
N ILE A 71 1.57 1.62 -3.27
CA ILE A 71 2.45 1.02 -2.28
C ILE A 71 1.83 1.24 -0.90
N ASN A 72 1.75 0.18 -0.11
CA ASN A 72 1.42 0.27 1.30
C ASN A 72 2.67 0.17 2.13
N ILE A 73 2.74 0.95 3.20
CA ILE A 73 3.73 0.83 4.26
C ILE A 73 2.97 0.47 5.53
N VAL A 74 3.46 -0.50 6.29
CA VAL A 74 2.92 -0.89 7.59
C VAL A 74 4.08 -0.97 8.59
N ALA A 75 3.92 -0.34 9.75
CA ALA A 75 4.90 -0.35 10.82
C ALA A 75 4.24 -0.29 12.21
N ASP A 76 4.95 -0.77 13.23
CA ASP A 76 4.40 -0.86 14.59
C ASP A 76 4.23 0.49 15.28
N THR A 77 4.99 1.51 14.85
CA THR A 77 4.90 2.86 15.41
C THR A 77 4.65 3.91 14.33
N LEU A 78 3.98 4.99 14.71
CA LEU A 78 3.75 6.12 13.81
C LEU A 78 5.07 6.71 13.29
N ASN A 79 6.10 6.79 14.15
CA ASN A 79 7.39 7.32 13.76
C ASN A 79 8.08 6.44 12.71
N ALA A 80 8.12 5.12 12.92
CA ALA A 80 8.66 4.18 11.94
C ALA A 80 7.90 4.27 10.60
N CYS A 81 6.56 4.33 10.64
CA CYS A 81 5.74 4.51 9.44
C CYS A 81 6.11 5.79 8.67
N ARG A 82 6.33 6.91 9.39
CA ARG A 82 6.75 8.18 8.77
C ARG A 82 8.15 8.11 8.18
N VAL A 83 9.10 7.49 8.89
CA VAL A 83 10.48 7.31 8.41
C VAL A 83 10.50 6.45 7.15
N HIS A 84 9.83 5.30 7.14
CA HIS A 84 9.76 4.42 5.97
C HIS A 84 9.05 5.09 4.79
N THR A 85 8.02 5.91 5.06
CA THR A 85 7.34 6.70 4.03
C THR A 85 8.30 7.70 3.38
N ALA A 86 9.05 8.46 4.18
CA ALA A 86 10.02 9.41 3.66
C ALA A 86 11.18 8.74 2.91
N GLU A 87 11.62 7.57 3.35
CA GLU A 87 12.63 6.77 2.64
C GLU A 87 12.11 6.26 1.30
N LEU A 88 10.87 5.76 1.27
CA LEU A 88 10.22 5.34 0.03
C LEU A 88 10.09 6.51 -0.95
N GLU A 89 9.67 7.68 -0.49
CA GLU A 89 9.57 8.88 -1.34
C GLU A 89 10.92 9.24 -1.98
N ARG A 90 12.03 9.13 -1.23
CA ARG A 90 13.38 9.34 -1.79
C ARG A 90 13.75 8.29 -2.83
N VAL A 91 13.43 7.01 -2.57
CA VAL A 91 13.70 5.92 -3.51
C VAL A 91 12.90 6.08 -4.81
N ILE A 92 11.66 6.55 -4.72
CA ILE A 92 10.79 6.81 -5.88
C ILE A 92 11.25 8.05 -6.66
N ALA A 93 11.79 9.06 -5.97
CA ALA A 93 12.26 10.30 -6.57
C ALA A 93 13.70 10.21 -7.12
N ALA A 94 14.45 9.16 -6.78
CA ALA A 94 15.79 8.93 -7.31
C ALA A 94 15.72 8.68 -8.83
N PRO A 95 16.66 9.25 -9.60
CA PRO A 95 16.71 9.11 -11.06
C PRO A 95 16.95 7.66 -11.52
#